data_AF-D6V452-F1
#
_entry.id   AF-D6V452-F1
#
_cell.length_a   1.000
_cell.length_b   1.000
_cell.length_c   1.000
_cell.angle_alpha   90.00
_cell.angle_beta   90.00
_cell.angle_gamma   90.00
#
_symmetry.space_group_name_H-M   'P 1'
#
loop_
_entity.id
_entity.type
_entity.pdbx_description
1 polymer ?
#
loop_
_entity_poly.entity_id
_entity_poly.type
_entity_poly.pdbx_seq_one_letter_code
_entity_poly.pdbx_strand_id
1 'polypeptide(L)'
;MKRRVDTRTGFVVDFLDIEQAFSPLLKTLGHHQPNDAGGLKNPTTENIAIWIWDRASPKLPQLFTVKVYETPDCWAEYDGIDVT
;
A
#
# COMPACT_ATOMS: atom_id res chain seq x y z
N MET A 1 -8.77 1.58 14.86
CA MET A 1 -8.41 2.88 15.47
C MET A 1 -8.77 3.99 14.48
N LYS A 2 -9.42 5.10 14.88
CA LYS A 2 -9.76 6.21 13.95
C LYS A 2 -8.58 7.19 13.87
N ARG A 3 -8.11 7.50 12.65
CA ARG A 3 -7.06 8.51 12.41
C ARG A 3 -7.60 9.92 12.67
N ARG A 4 -6.72 10.87 13.03
CA ARG A 4 -7.11 12.26 13.29
C ARG A 4 -7.53 12.94 11.99
N VAL A 5 -8.62 13.70 12.07
CA VAL A 5 -9.09 14.60 11.01
C VAL A 5 -8.39 15.94 11.18
N ASP A 6 -7.85 16.48 10.10
CA ASP A 6 -7.33 17.85 10.05
C ASP A 6 -8.52 18.83 10.26
N THR A 7 -8.41 19.72 11.24
CA THR A 7 -9.51 20.61 11.63
C THR A 7 -9.75 21.78 10.66
N ARG A 8 -8.80 22.04 9.74
CA ARG A 8 -8.88 23.08 8.72
C ARG A 8 -9.45 22.53 7.42
N THR A 9 -9.05 21.33 7.00
CA THR A 9 -9.53 20.73 5.75
C THR A 9 -10.73 19.81 5.94
N GLY A 10 -10.91 19.25 7.14
CA GLY A 10 -11.95 18.25 7.42
C GLY A 10 -11.60 16.85 6.92
N PHE A 11 -10.38 16.61 6.44
CA PHE A 11 -9.95 15.32 5.89
C PHE A 11 -8.98 14.61 6.82
N VAL A 12 -8.98 13.27 6.76
CA VAL A 12 -7.93 12.46 7.38
C VAL A 12 -6.64 12.54 6.55
N VAL A 13 -6.77 12.49 5.23
CA VAL A 13 -5.67 12.56 4.26
C VAL A 13 -6.25 13.09 2.96
N ASP A 14 -5.45 13.85 2.20
CA ASP A 14 -5.84 14.28 0.85
C ASP A 14 -5.72 13.10 -0.12
N PHE A 15 -6.69 12.95 -1.03
CA PHE A 15 -6.61 11.91 -2.07
C PHE A 15 -5.40 12.12 -2.99
N LEU A 16 -4.99 13.37 -3.22
CA LEU A 16 -3.83 13.67 -4.04
C LEU A 16 -2.52 13.20 -3.38
N ASP A 17 -2.44 13.20 -2.05
CA ASP A 17 -1.29 12.64 -1.33
C ASP A 17 -1.24 11.12 -1.50
N ILE A 18 -2.40 10.45 -1.45
CA ILE A 18 -2.51 9.01 -1.70
C ILE A 18 -2.04 8.69 -3.13
N GLU A 19 -2.55 9.41 -4.13
CA GLU A 19 -2.17 9.19 -5.53
C GLU A 19 -0.68 9.41 -5.76
N GLN A 20 -0.09 10.46 -5.19
CA GLN A 20 1.34 10.75 -5.34
C GLN A 20 2.22 9.65 -4.73
N ALA A 21 1.82 9.11 -3.58
CA ALA A 21 2.57 8.04 -2.93
C ALA A 21 2.41 6.70 -3.66
N PHE A 22 1.23 6.41 -4.19
CA PHE A 22 0.88 5.09 -4.75
C PHE A 22 1.15 4.96 -6.25
N SER A 23 1.00 6.03 -7.04
CA SER A 23 1.16 5.99 -8.51
C SER A 23 2.51 5.43 -8.98
N PRO A 24 3.66 5.74 -8.36
CA PRO A 24 4.94 5.14 -8.75
C PRO A 24 4.95 3.62 -8.53
N LEU A 25 4.31 3.15 -7.46
CA LEU A 25 4.23 1.73 -7.10
C LEU A 25 3.38 0.95 -8.10
N LEU A 26 2.23 1.51 -8.48
CA LEU A 26 1.36 0.96 -9.53
C LEU A 26 2.09 0.83 -10.86
N LYS A 27 2.87 1.84 -11.27
CA LYS A 27 3.64 1.80 -12.52
C LYS A 27 4.66 0.66 -12.52
N THR A 28 5.31 0.44 -11.37
CA THR A 28 6.25 -0.68 -11.21
C THR A 28 5.56 -2.05 -11.33
N LEU A 29 4.37 -2.21 -10.75
CA LEU A 29 3.62 -3.47 -10.80
C LEU A 29 2.92 -3.73 -12.14
N GLY A 30 2.45 -2.68 -12.85
CA GLY A 30 1.58 -2.82 -14.01
C GLY A 30 2.26 -3.02 -15.37
N HIS A 31 3.57 -2.73 -15.48
CA HIS A 31 4.28 -2.76 -16.77
C HIS A 31 5.48 -3.74 -16.82
N HIS A 32 5.75 -4.45 -15.73
CA HIS A 32 6.85 -5.42 -15.64
C HIS A 32 6.35 -6.78 -15.20
N GLN A 33 7.09 -7.86 -15.54
CA GLN A 33 6.97 -9.11 -14.79
C GLN A 33 7.29 -8.76 -13.32
N PRO A 34 6.40 -9.03 -12.35
CA PRO A 34 6.55 -8.57 -10.97
C PRO A 34 7.90 -8.92 -10.33
N ASN A 35 8.56 -9.97 -10.81
CA ASN A 35 9.88 -10.43 -10.37
C ASN A 35 11.01 -9.38 -10.57
N ASP A 36 10.85 -8.43 -11.50
CA ASP A 36 11.82 -7.34 -11.74
C ASP A 36 11.49 -6.05 -10.96
N ALA A 37 10.40 -6.05 -10.17
CA ALA A 37 10.02 -4.94 -9.30
C ALA A 37 10.90 -4.85 -8.04
N GLY A 38 12.20 -4.62 -8.23
CA GLY A 38 13.16 -4.14 -7.22
C GLY A 38 12.94 -4.64 -5.79
N GLY A 39 12.84 -5.96 -5.61
CA GLY A 39 12.63 -6.61 -4.31
C GLY A 39 11.50 -7.63 -4.25
N LEU A 40 10.58 -7.66 -5.22
CA LEU A 40 9.45 -8.60 -5.24
C LEU A 40 9.81 -9.92 -5.96
N LYS A 41 10.67 -10.75 -5.37
CA LYS A 41 11.12 -12.02 -5.99
C LYS A 41 10.03 -13.11 -6.08
N ASN A 42 9.03 -13.05 -5.20
CA ASN A 42 7.92 -14.00 -5.14
C ASN A 42 6.59 -13.22 -4.98
N PRO A 43 5.88 -12.90 -6.08
CA PRO A 43 4.77 -11.97 -6.08
C PRO A 43 3.45 -12.63 -5.62
N THR A 44 3.43 -13.22 -4.42
CA THR A 44 2.17 -13.63 -3.78
C THR A 44 1.42 -12.39 -3.29
N THR A 45 0.12 -12.55 -3.06
CA THR A 45 -0.76 -11.47 -2.60
C THR A 45 -0.29 -10.85 -1.29
N GLU A 46 0.21 -11.67 -0.35
CA GLU A 46 0.80 -11.24 0.92
C GLU A 46 2.08 -10.42 0.70
N ASN A 47 3.00 -10.92 -0.14
CA ASN A 47 4.26 -10.24 -0.41
C ASN A 47 4.05 -8.93 -1.16
N ILE A 48 3.05 -8.85 -2.04
CA ILE A 48 2.67 -7.59 -2.70
C ILE A 48 2.13 -6.60 -1.67
N ALA A 49 1.29 -7.04 -0.71
CA ALA A 49 0.75 -6.16 0.33
C ALA A 49 1.87 -5.56 1.20
N ILE A 50 2.82 -6.39 1.65
CA ILE A 50 4.01 -5.97 2.40
C ILE A 50 4.88 -5.02 1.55
N TRP A 51 5.16 -5.38 0.30
CA TRP A 51 5.98 -4.56 -0.59
C TRP A 51 5.41 -3.16 -0.85
N ILE A 52 4.08 -3.05 -0.98
CA ILE A 52 3.37 -1.78 -1.10
C ILE A 52 3.48 -1.01 0.22
N TRP A 53 3.22 -1.67 1.36
CA TRP A 53 3.29 -1.05 2.69
C TRP A 53 4.64 -0.40 2.97
N ASP A 54 5.73 -1.14 2.76
CA ASP A 54 7.09 -0.68 3.04
C ASP A 54 7.45 0.59 2.26
N ARG A 55 6.87 0.76 1.07
CA ARG A 55 7.16 1.89 0.18
C ARG A 55 6.17 3.05 0.33
N ALA A 56 4.92 2.76 0.70
CA ALA A 56 3.87 3.75 0.86
C ALA A 56 3.88 4.36 2.27
N SER A 57 4.10 3.57 3.33
CA SER A 57 3.99 4.03 4.72
C SER A 57 4.93 5.20 5.08
N PRO A 58 6.19 5.31 4.57
CA PRO A 58 7.04 6.47 4.88
C PRO A 58 6.53 7.78 4.25
N LYS A 59 5.76 7.67 3.15
CA LYS A 59 5.18 8.81 2.42
C LYS A 59 3.75 9.11 2.83
N LEU A 60 3.06 8.13 3.42
CA LEU A 60 1.69 8.23 3.93
C LEU A 60 1.64 7.80 5.39
N PRO A 61 2.00 8.67 6.35
CA PRO A 61 1.96 8.35 7.78
C PRO A 61 0.55 7.99 8.30
N GLN A 62 -0.48 8.39 7.56
CA GLN A 62 -1.89 8.07 7.83
C GLN A 62 -2.29 6.66 7.36
N LEU A 63 -1.45 5.97 6.56
CA LEU A 63 -1.72 4.62 6.05
C LEU A 63 -2.01 3.68 7.23
N PHE A 64 -3.15 3.00 7.16
CA PHE A 64 -3.59 2.10 8.22
C PHE A 64 -3.42 0.65 7.82
N THR A 65 -3.77 0.31 6.57
CA THR A 65 -3.69 -1.06 6.07
C THR A 65 -3.55 -1.03 4.55
N VAL A 66 -2.84 -2.02 4.01
CA VAL A 66 -2.80 -2.33 2.57
C VAL A 66 -3.55 -3.63 2.36
N LYS A 67 -4.52 -3.62 1.45
CA LYS A 67 -5.29 -4.80 1.07
C LYS A 67 -5.11 -5.07 -0.42
N VAL A 68 -4.67 -6.26 -0.77
CA VAL A 68 -4.41 -6.69 -2.15
C VAL A 68 -5.34 -7.84 -2.47
N TYR A 69 -6.10 -7.71 -3.55
CA TYR A 69 -7.02 -8.73 -4.02
C TYR A 69 -6.39 -9.48 -5.18
N GLU A 70 -6.25 -10.80 -5.06
CA GLU A 70 -5.88 -11.68 -6.18
C GLU A 70 -7.10 -11.91 -7.07
N THR A 71 -8.24 -12.12 -6.43
CA THR A 71 -9.58 -12.22 -7.03
C THR A 71 -10.57 -11.50 -6.12
N PRO A 72 -11.83 -11.27 -6.52
CA PRO A 72 -12.82 -10.60 -5.67
C PRO A 72 -13.00 -11.26 -4.29
N ASP A 73 -12.83 -12.59 -4.22
CA ASP A 73 -13.07 -13.39 -3.01
C ASP A 73 -11.76 -13.89 -2.33
N CYS A 74 -10.59 -13.57 -2.88
CA CYS A 74 -9.28 -13.95 -2.32
C CYS A 74 -8.37 -12.73 -2.19
N TRP A 75 -7.92 -12.43 -0.97
CA TRP A 75 -7.08 -11.26 -0.69
C TRP A 75 -6.09 -11.52 0.44
N ALA A 76 -5.05 -10.69 0.49
CA ALA A 76 -4.20 -10.52 1.66
C ALA A 76 -4.30 -9.08 2.17
N GLU A 77 -4.10 -8.92 3.47
CA GLU A 77 -4.18 -7.64 4.16
C GLU A 77 -2.98 -7.50 5.10
N TYR A 78 -2.34 -6.34 5.10
CA TYR A 78 -1.15 -6.06 5.91
C TYR A 78 -1.21 -4.65 6.51
N ASP A 79 -1.05 -4.55 7.82
CA ASP A 79 -1.18 -3.32 8.60
C ASP A 79 0.16 -2.85 9.24
N GLY A 80 1.27 -3.43 8.81
CA GLY A 80 2.61 -3.09 9.29
C GLY A 80 2.99 -3.71 10.63
N ILE A 81 2.15 -4.57 11.19
CA ILE A 81 2.49 -5.37 12.36
C ILE A 81 2.98 -6.73 11.86
N ASP A 82 4.30 -6.92 11.82
CA ASP A 82 4.82 -8.28 11.63
C ASP A 82 4.59 -9.10 12.91
N VAL A 83 3.91 -10.23 12.73
CA VAL A 83 4.11 -11.44 13.53
C VAL A 83 5.58 -11.84 13.38
N THR A 84 6.25 -11.93 14.52
CA THR A 84 7.68 -12.18 14.73
C THR A 84 8.29 -13.29 13.88
#